data_AF-A0A2P4XXA2-F1
#
_entry.id   AF-A0A2P4XXA2-F1
#
_cell.length_a   1.000
_cell.length_b   1.000
_cell.length_c   1.000
_cell.angle_alpha   90.00
_cell.angle_beta   90.00
_cell.angle_gamma   90.00
#
_symmetry.space_group_name_H-M   'P 1'
#
loop_
_entity.id
_entity.type
_entity.pdbx_description
1 polymer ?
#
loop_
_entity_poly.entity_id
_entity_poly.type
_entity_poly.pdbx_seq_one_letter_code
_entity_poly.pdbx_strand_id
1 'polypeptide(L)'
;MKVEAQEDNAATLSAGETALSEMNAAFASCLSLVCPPIQYPPHCRFNPVRDAADTAEIEARLEEFFLHAKQLEQLFLNDTTEILSSLTLEGSTDVEVDADTAAGRQQQNELELEILNLEMELAEKTDLIDKYTDVVRGWEGKFKRLDHRMSPDRE
;
A
#
# COMPACT_ATOMS: atom_id res chain seq x y z
N MET A 1 -18.81 3.95 31.20
CA MET A 1 -18.14 3.30 30.06
C MET A 1 -18.16 4.11 28.76
N LYS A 2 -18.66 5.36 28.72
CA LYS A 2 -18.66 6.22 27.51
C LYS A 2 -17.49 7.21 27.45
N VAL A 3 -16.52 7.11 28.37
CA VAL A 3 -15.45 8.10 28.57
C VAL A 3 -14.14 7.64 27.89
N GLU A 4 -13.87 6.34 27.82
CA GLU A 4 -12.62 5.77 27.29
C GLU A 4 -12.47 6.01 25.78
N ALA A 5 -13.51 5.78 24.97
CA ALA A 5 -13.45 5.99 23.52
C ALA A 5 -13.22 7.46 23.08
N GLN A 6 -13.52 8.43 23.95
CA GLN A 6 -13.31 9.85 23.66
C GLN A 6 -11.90 10.33 24.04
N GLU A 7 -11.27 9.67 25.02
CA GLU A 7 -9.87 9.91 25.39
C GLU A 7 -8.91 9.27 24.38
N ASP A 8 -9.24 8.08 23.87
CA ASP A 8 -8.42 7.39 22.86
C ASP A 8 -8.35 8.18 21.54
N ASN A 9 -9.49 8.67 21.03
CA ASN A 9 -9.52 9.48 19.81
C ASN A 9 -8.75 10.81 19.95
N ALA A 10 -8.79 11.44 21.13
CA ALA A 10 -8.04 12.67 21.40
C ALA A 10 -6.52 12.39 21.49
N ALA A 11 -6.13 11.25 22.06
CA ALA A 11 -4.75 10.82 22.12
C ALA A 11 -4.19 10.47 20.74
N THR A 12 -4.97 9.81 19.88
CA THR A 12 -4.57 9.50 18.50
C THR A 12 -4.41 10.75 17.64
N LEU A 13 -5.34 11.70 17.73
CA LEU A 13 -5.23 13.00 17.05
C LEU A 13 -3.96 13.76 17.50
N SER A 14 -3.70 13.80 18.80
CA SER A 14 -2.49 14.43 19.35
C SER A 14 -1.20 13.72 18.92
N ALA A 15 -1.21 12.39 18.84
CA ALA A 15 -0.08 11.60 18.35
C ALA A 15 0.16 11.82 16.85
N GLY A 16 -0.91 11.91 16.05
CA GLY A 16 -0.85 12.19 14.62
C GLY A 16 -0.30 13.59 14.31
N GLU A 17 -0.75 14.61 15.04
CA GLU A 17 -0.22 15.98 14.93
C GLU A 17 1.27 16.04 15.29
N THR A 18 1.68 15.31 16.32
CA THR A 18 3.09 15.23 16.75
C THR A 18 3.94 14.55 15.67
N ALA A 19 3.50 13.39 15.15
CA ALA A 19 4.19 12.68 14.09
C ALA A 19 4.29 13.49 12.79
N LEU A 20 3.24 14.24 12.42
CA LEU A 20 3.27 15.17 11.28
C LEU A 20 4.31 16.28 11.47
N SER A 21 4.34 16.88 12.66
CA SER A 21 5.27 17.95 12.99
C SER A 21 6.72 17.46 12.91
N GLU A 22 7.00 16.28 13.47
CA GLU A 22 8.33 15.65 13.45
C GLU A 22 8.74 15.25 12.02
N MET A 23 7.84 14.67 11.23
CA MET A 23 8.09 14.35 9.82
C MET A 23 8.44 15.61 9.01
N ASN A 24 7.70 16.70 9.20
CA ASN A 24 7.98 17.98 8.52
C ASN A 24 9.31 18.58 8.95
N ALA A 25 9.68 18.46 10.23
CA ALA A 25 10.98 18.91 10.73
C ALA A 25 12.14 18.11 10.11
N ALA A 26 12.01 16.78 10.03
CA ALA A 26 12.99 15.91 9.38
C ALA A 26 13.14 16.25 7.88
N PHE A 27 12.03 16.52 7.19
CA PHE A 27 12.06 16.93 5.79
C PHE A 27 12.72 18.30 5.58
N ALA A 28 12.41 19.29 6.43
CA ALA A 28 13.05 20.60 6.38
C ALA A 28 14.57 20.51 6.65
N SER A 29 14.98 19.62 7.56
CA SER A 29 16.39 19.32 7.82
C SER A 29 17.08 18.76 6.56
N CYS A 30 16.45 17.85 5.82
CA CYS A 30 16.96 17.33 4.56
C CYS A 30 17.11 18.43 3.49
N LEU A 31 16.09 19.30 3.35
CA LEU A 31 16.12 20.39 2.37
C LEU A 31 17.19 21.43 2.67
N SER A 32 17.51 21.69 3.94
CA SER A 32 18.58 22.63 4.30
C SER A 32 19.96 22.22 3.78
N LEU A 33 20.17 20.90 3.61
CA LEU A 33 21.41 20.33 3.09
C LEU A 33 21.50 20.45 1.55
N VAL A 34 20.38 20.19 0.85
CA VAL A 34 20.32 20.20 -0.62
C VAL A 34 20.16 21.62 -1.19
N CYS A 35 19.46 22.49 -0.46
CA CYS A 35 19.10 23.83 -0.88
C CYS A 35 19.58 24.86 0.15
N PRO A 36 20.89 25.16 0.21
CA PRO A 36 21.40 26.17 1.13
C PRO A 36 20.80 27.55 0.80
N PRO A 37 20.60 28.42 1.81
CA PRO A 37 20.06 29.77 1.60
C PRO A 37 20.89 30.56 0.59
N ILE A 38 20.22 31.19 -0.37
CA ILE A 38 20.88 31.97 -1.41
C ILE A 38 21.51 33.22 -0.79
N GLN A 39 22.84 33.29 -0.74
CA GLN A 39 23.57 34.52 -0.39
C GLN A 39 23.80 35.38 -1.65
N TYR A 40 23.54 36.68 -1.53
CA TYR A 40 23.83 37.67 -2.57
C TYR A 40 25.06 38.52 -2.19
N PRO A 41 25.99 38.79 -3.12
CA PRO A 41 26.02 38.31 -4.51
C PRO A 41 26.38 36.81 -4.58
N PRO A 42 25.86 36.06 -5.58
CA PRO A 42 26.07 34.63 -5.66
C PRO A 42 27.55 34.31 -5.92
N HIS A 43 28.25 33.86 -4.88
CA HIS A 43 29.56 33.23 -5.04
C HIS A 43 29.36 31.98 -5.91
N CYS A 44 30.21 31.81 -6.93
CA CYS A 44 30.13 30.79 -7.98
C CYS A 44 29.42 29.51 -7.51
N ARG A 45 28.35 29.12 -8.23
CA ARG A 45 27.53 27.93 -7.97
C ARG A 45 28.41 26.68 -7.91
N PHE A 46 28.91 26.33 -6.72
CA PHE A 46 29.40 24.99 -6.45
C PHE A 46 28.19 24.06 -6.52
N ASN A 47 28.32 22.98 -7.29
CA ASN A 47 27.29 21.96 -7.41
C ASN A 47 27.01 21.40 -5.99
N PRO A 48 25.78 21.49 -5.45
CA PRO A 48 25.50 21.18 -4.04
C PRO A 48 25.63 19.70 -3.68
N VAL A 49 25.69 18.81 -4.66
CA VAL A 49 25.98 17.38 -4.46
C VAL A 49 27.25 17.07 -5.23
N ARG A 50 28.40 17.00 -4.54
CA ARG A 50 29.68 16.70 -5.21
C ARG A 50 30.34 15.41 -4.72
N ASP A 51 30.03 14.91 -3.53
CA ASP A 51 30.69 13.72 -3.00
C ASP A 51 29.70 12.66 -2.49
N ALA A 52 30.09 11.38 -2.59
CA ALA A 52 29.31 10.22 -2.11
C ALA A 52 29.01 10.26 -0.59
N ALA A 53 29.72 11.09 0.16
CA ALA A 53 29.45 11.36 1.57
C ALA A 53 28.18 12.22 1.77
N ASP A 54 27.93 13.18 0.88
CA ASP A 54 26.73 14.03 0.96
C ASP A 54 25.48 13.21 0.66
N THR A 55 25.55 12.27 -0.29
CA THR A 55 24.44 11.36 -0.59
C THR A 55 24.15 10.40 0.58
N ALA A 56 25.17 9.88 1.25
CA ALA A 56 24.98 9.03 2.43
C ALA A 56 24.37 9.81 3.61
N GLU A 57 24.73 11.08 3.78
CA GLU A 57 24.11 11.94 4.80
C GLU A 57 22.65 12.27 4.46
N ILE A 58 22.33 12.53 3.19
CA ILE A 58 20.94 12.71 2.73
C ILE A 58 20.13 11.44 2.99
N GLU A 59 20.66 10.27 2.66
CA GLU A 59 20.01 8.98 2.91
C GLU A 59 19.73 8.77 4.40
N ALA A 60 20.72 9.01 5.27
CA ALA A 60 20.55 8.89 6.72
C ALA A 60 19.49 9.86 7.29
N ARG A 61 19.38 11.08 6.78
CA ARG A 61 18.33 12.03 7.21
C ARG A 61 16.95 11.65 6.67
N LEU A 62 16.89 11.04 5.48
CA LEU A 62 15.64 10.53 4.92
C LEU A 62 15.11 9.31 5.68
N GLU A 63 15.97 8.49 6.28
CA GLU A 63 15.54 7.38 7.15
C GLU A 63 14.67 7.87 8.31
N GLU A 64 15.03 8.99 8.94
CA GLU A 64 14.24 9.63 10.01
C GLU A 64 12.89 10.14 9.49
N PHE A 65 12.87 10.77 8.31
CA PHE A 65 11.63 11.18 7.65
C PHE A 65 10.70 9.98 7.39
N PHE A 66 11.24 8.89 6.85
CA PHE A 66 10.46 7.68 6.55
C PHE A 66 9.99 6.95 7.81
N LEU A 67 10.74 7.03 8.91
CA LEU A 67 10.30 6.51 10.21
C LEU A 67 9.02 7.21 10.68
N HIS A 68 9.01 8.55 10.67
CA HIS A 68 7.82 9.33 11.06
C HIS A 68 6.65 9.12 10.09
N ALA A 69 6.93 9.03 8.78
CA ALA A 69 5.91 8.69 7.79
C ALA A 69 5.28 7.30 8.07
N LYS A 70 6.08 6.33 8.49
CA LYS A 70 5.58 4.98 8.83
C LYS A 70 4.75 4.97 10.11
N GLN A 71 5.12 5.74 11.12
CA GLN A 71 4.33 5.90 12.34
C GLN A 71 2.94 6.46 12.02
N LEU A 72 2.89 7.44 11.12
CA LEU A 72 1.66 8.09 10.70
C LEU A 72 0.77 7.16 9.85
N GLU A 73 1.37 6.35 8.97
CA GLU A 73 0.66 5.29 8.24
C GLU A 73 0.03 4.27 9.20
N GLN A 74 0.76 3.84 10.24
CA GLN A 74 0.26 2.90 11.23
C GLN A 74 -0.90 3.48 12.06
N LEU A 75 -0.82 4.76 12.44
CA LEU A 75 -1.91 5.44 13.14
C LEU A 75 -3.20 5.39 12.30
N PHE A 76 -3.13 5.76 11.02
CA PHE A 76 -4.31 5.74 10.15
C PHE A 76 -4.84 4.32 9.85
N LEU A 77 -3.96 3.33 9.68
CA LEU A 77 -4.39 1.94 9.49
C LEU A 77 -5.09 1.38 10.73
N ASN A 78 -4.58 1.70 11.92
CA ASN A 78 -5.20 1.29 13.18
C ASN A 78 -6.56 1.97 13.36
N ASP A 79 -6.65 3.28 13.11
CA ASP A 79 -7.93 4.01 13.15
C ASP A 79 -8.96 3.42 12.18
N THR A 80 -8.54 3.13 10.95
CA THR A 80 -9.42 2.51 9.94
C THR A 80 -9.90 1.13 10.40
N THR A 81 -9.02 0.36 11.03
CA THR A 81 -9.35 -0.99 11.54
C THR A 81 -10.30 -0.91 12.74
N GLU A 82 -10.12 0.06 13.64
CA GLU A 82 -11.00 0.31 14.78
C GLU A 82 -12.37 0.80 14.33
N ILE A 83 -12.44 1.67 13.32
CA ILE A 83 -13.69 2.12 12.70
C ILE A 83 -14.43 0.93 12.08
N LEU A 84 -13.75 0.10 11.27
CA LEU A 84 -14.36 -1.09 10.67
C LEU A 84 -14.81 -2.11 11.73
N SER A 85 -14.02 -2.30 12.78
CA SER A 85 -14.37 -3.20 13.89
C SER A 85 -15.58 -2.69 14.68
N SER A 86 -15.67 -1.37 14.90
CA SER A 86 -16.80 -0.72 15.57
C SER A 86 -18.07 -0.79 14.71
N LEU A 87 -17.97 -0.58 13.40
CA LEU A 87 -19.08 -0.73 12.45
C LEU A 87 -19.61 -2.17 12.41
N THR A 88 -18.72 -3.16 12.58
CA THR A 88 -19.11 -4.57 12.67
C THR A 88 -19.87 -4.89 13.96
N LEU A 89 -19.59 -4.17 15.06
CA LEU A 89 -20.22 -4.34 16.37
C LEU A 89 -21.55 -3.55 16.50
N GLU A 90 -21.68 -2.41 15.83
CA GLU A 90 -22.91 -1.58 15.81
C GLU A 90 -24.00 -2.11 14.87
N GLY A 91 -23.79 -3.23 14.18
CA GLY A 91 -24.81 -3.95 13.41
C GLY A 91 -26.00 -4.50 14.21
N SER A 92 -26.12 -4.18 15.51
CA SER A 92 -27.17 -4.68 16.41
C SER A 92 -27.97 -3.58 17.15
N THR A 93 -27.73 -2.28 16.91
CA THR A 93 -28.52 -1.22 17.56
C THR A 93 -29.02 -0.16 16.58
N ASP A 94 -30.34 -0.15 16.37
CA ASP A 94 -31.13 0.90 15.72
C ASP A 94 -30.87 2.27 16.38
N VAL A 95 -30.01 3.10 15.80
CA VAL A 95 -29.98 4.55 16.03
C VAL A 95 -29.65 5.26 14.70
N GLU A 96 -30.27 6.42 14.53
CA GLU A 96 -30.42 7.23 13.31
C GLU A 96 -29.25 7.20 12.30
N VAL A 97 -29.60 6.92 11.04
CA VAL A 97 -28.68 6.81 9.91
C VAL A 97 -28.15 8.20 9.55
N ASP A 98 -26.94 8.50 9.99
CA ASP A 98 -26.15 9.61 9.45
C ASP A 98 -25.80 9.35 7.97
N ALA A 99 -25.77 10.41 7.16
CA ALA A 99 -25.61 10.30 5.71
C ALA A 99 -24.26 9.70 5.30
N ASP A 100 -23.21 9.94 6.09
CA ASP A 100 -21.88 9.35 5.90
C ASP A 100 -21.88 7.83 6.16
N THR A 101 -22.65 7.34 7.14
CA THR A 101 -22.78 5.91 7.44
C THR A 101 -23.55 5.17 6.33
N ALA A 102 -24.52 5.82 5.71
CA ALA A 102 -25.23 5.28 4.55
C ALA A 102 -24.34 5.17 3.31
N ALA A 103 -23.51 6.19 3.04
CA ALA A 103 -22.56 6.19 1.94
C ALA A 103 -21.48 5.10 2.10
N GLY A 104 -20.96 4.92 3.32
CA GLY A 104 -20.01 3.85 3.64
C GLY A 104 -20.60 2.45 3.44
N ARG A 105 -21.84 2.22 3.89
CA ARG A 105 -22.55 0.93 3.66
C ARG A 105 -22.82 0.67 2.19
N GLN A 106 -23.10 1.70 1.38
CA GLN A 106 -23.27 1.54 -0.06
C GLN A 106 -21.97 1.14 -0.74
N GLN A 107 -20.86 1.83 -0.43
CA GLN A 107 -19.53 1.47 -0.94
C GLN A 107 -19.13 0.05 -0.52
N GLN A 108 -19.41 -0.34 0.72
CA GLN A 108 -19.16 -1.70 1.20
C GLN A 108 -19.95 -2.74 0.39
N ASN A 109 -21.25 -2.51 0.16
CA ASN A 109 -22.08 -3.41 -0.65
C ASN A 109 -21.60 -3.50 -2.11
N GLU A 110 -21.14 -2.38 -2.68
CA GLU A 110 -20.55 -2.36 -4.03
C GLU A 110 -19.27 -3.20 -4.09
N LEU A 111 -18.39 -3.06 -3.09
CA LEU A 111 -17.16 -3.84 -2.98
C LEU A 111 -17.45 -5.33 -2.76
N GLU A 112 -18.42 -5.68 -1.91
CA GLU A 112 -18.83 -7.08 -1.69
C GLU A 112 -19.38 -7.72 -2.97
N LEU A 113 -20.14 -6.97 -3.78
CA LEU A 113 -20.63 -7.44 -5.07
C LEU A 113 -19.49 -7.62 -6.09
N GLU A 114 -18.54 -6.69 -6.12
CA GLU A 114 -17.35 -6.78 -6.98
C GLU A 114 -16.49 -8.00 -6.61
N ILE A 115 -16.29 -8.26 -5.32
CA ILE A 115 -15.58 -9.45 -4.83
C ILE A 115 -16.25 -10.73 -5.34
N LEU A 116 -17.57 -10.86 -5.19
CA LEU A 116 -18.30 -12.03 -5.69
C LEU A 116 -18.16 -12.20 -7.21
N ASN A 117 -18.15 -11.10 -7.95
CA ASN A 117 -17.96 -11.13 -9.39
C ASN A 117 -16.54 -11.58 -9.77
N LEU A 118 -15.52 -11.06 -9.07
CA LEU A 118 -14.12 -11.44 -9.27
C LEU A 118 -13.87 -12.91 -8.91
N GLU A 119 -14.50 -13.42 -7.84
CA GLU A 119 -14.42 -14.82 -7.44
C GLU A 119 -15.01 -15.76 -8.50
N MET A 120 -16.15 -15.37 -9.09
CA MET A 120 -16.76 -16.09 -10.21
C MET A 120 -15.84 -16.10 -11.45
N GLU A 121 -15.31 -14.95 -11.86
CA GLU A 121 -14.40 -14.85 -13.00
C GLU A 121 -13.12 -15.68 -12.78
N LEU A 122 -12.59 -15.68 -11.55
CA LEU A 122 -11.43 -16.49 -11.19
C LEU A 122 -11.72 -17.99 -11.31
N ALA A 123 -12.89 -18.45 -10.88
CA ALA A 123 -13.30 -19.84 -11.04
C ALA A 123 -13.40 -20.23 -12.52
N GLU A 124 -14.03 -19.40 -13.36
CA GLU A 124 -14.13 -19.64 -14.81
C GLU A 124 -12.76 -19.70 -15.49
N LYS A 125 -11.84 -18.79 -15.12
CA LYS A 125 -10.47 -18.78 -15.65
C LYS A 125 -9.69 -20.01 -15.20
N THR A 126 -9.86 -20.46 -13.97
CA THR A 126 -9.22 -21.67 -13.44
C THR A 126 -9.68 -22.90 -14.23
N ASP A 127 -10.98 -23.05 -14.45
CA ASP A 127 -11.56 -24.09 -15.29
C ASP A 127 -11.00 -24.08 -16.73
N LEU A 128 -10.78 -22.88 -17.28
CA LEU A 128 -10.23 -22.71 -18.62
C LEU A 128 -8.75 -23.14 -18.67
N ILE A 129 -7.97 -22.78 -17.65
CA ILE A 129 -6.57 -23.20 -17.50
C ILE A 129 -6.48 -24.73 -17.46
N ASP A 130 -7.33 -25.40 -16.69
CA ASP A 130 -7.32 -26.86 -16.60
C ASP A 130 -7.61 -27.51 -17.97
N LYS A 131 -8.62 -27.01 -18.69
CA LYS A 131 -8.96 -27.48 -20.05
C LYS A 131 -7.78 -27.29 -21.02
N TYR A 132 -7.14 -26.12 -21.01
CA TYR A 132 -5.98 -25.88 -21.87
C TYR A 132 -4.75 -26.67 -21.46
N THR A 133 -4.57 -26.93 -20.16
CA THR A 133 -3.47 -27.76 -19.64
C THR A 133 -3.57 -29.17 -20.19
N ASP A 134 -4.77 -29.75 -20.25
CA ASP A 134 -4.99 -31.07 -20.84
C ASP A 134 -4.75 -31.09 -22.35
N VAL A 135 -5.15 -30.03 -23.06
CA VAL A 135 -4.86 -29.86 -24.49
C VAL A 135 -3.35 -29.82 -24.71
N VAL A 136 -2.63 -28.98 -23.98
CA VAL A 136 -1.15 -28.86 -24.05
C VAL A 136 -0.50 -30.21 -23.78
N ARG A 137 -0.88 -30.91 -22.70
CA ARG A 137 -0.36 -32.25 -22.39
C ARG A 137 -0.63 -33.24 -23.53
N GLY A 138 -1.80 -33.16 -24.16
CA GLY A 138 -2.14 -33.95 -25.35
C GLY A 138 -1.23 -33.65 -26.54
N TRP A 139 -0.90 -32.38 -26.78
CA TRP A 139 0.04 -31.95 -27.81
C TRP A 139 1.46 -32.37 -27.51
N GLU A 140 1.94 -32.25 -26.28
CA GLU A 140 3.25 -32.74 -25.85
C GLU A 140 3.40 -34.23 -26.13
N GLY A 141 2.37 -35.04 -25.83
CA GLY A 141 2.37 -36.47 -26.15
C GLY A 141 2.42 -36.76 -27.66
N LYS A 142 1.69 -35.98 -28.48
CA LYS A 142 1.77 -36.08 -29.94
C LYS A 142 3.15 -35.69 -30.46
N PHE A 143 3.72 -34.62 -29.92
CA PHE A 143 5.05 -34.14 -30.30
C PHE A 143 6.13 -35.16 -29.93
N LYS A 144 6.10 -35.74 -28.73
CA LYS A 144 7.00 -36.85 -28.33
C LYS A 144 6.92 -38.05 -29.27
N ARG A 145 5.72 -38.45 -29.70
CA ARG A 145 5.55 -39.55 -30.68
C ARG A 145 6.08 -39.19 -32.06
N LEU A 146 5.88 -37.95 -32.48
CA LEU A 146 6.42 -37.46 -33.75
C LEU A 146 7.94 -37.41 -33.69
N ASP A 147 8.51 -36.87 -32.61
CA ASP A 147 9.94 -36.77 -32.37
C ASP A 147 10.60 -38.15 -32.31
N HIS A 148 9.96 -39.15 -31.70
CA HIS A 148 10.46 -40.53 -31.73
C HIS A 148 10.44 -41.15 -33.14
N ARG A 149 9.47 -40.78 -33.99
CA ARG A 149 9.38 -41.26 -35.39
C ARG A 149 10.32 -40.51 -36.33
N MET A 150 10.67 -39.28 -35.98
CA MET A 150 11.52 -38.39 -36.79
C MET A 150 12.97 -38.42 -36.33
N SER A 151 13.24 -38.88 -35.10
CA SER A 151 14.57 -39.18 -34.59
C SER A 151 15.22 -40.22 -35.48
N PRO A 152 16.26 -39.83 -36.24
CA PRO A 152 16.94 -40.74 -37.12
C PRO A 152 18.04 -41.43 -36.33
N ASP A 153 17.70 -42.46 -35.56
CA ASP A 153 18.62 -43.59 -35.40
C ASP A 153 18.30 -44.52 -36.60
N ARG A 154 19.09 -44.64 -37.67
CA ARG A 154 20.56 -44.74 -37.74
C ARG A 154 21.12 -45.65 -36.65
N GLU A 155 20.64 -46.90 -36.64
CA GLU A 155 21.39 -48.09 -37.08
C GLU A 155 20.43 -49.28 -37.25
#